data_AF-A0A2V7WKX8-F1
#
_entry.id   AF-A0A2V7WKX8-F1
#
_cell.length_a   1.000
_cell.length_b   1.000
_cell.length_c   1.000
_cell.angle_alpha   90.00
_cell.angle_beta   90.00
_cell.angle_gamma   90.00
#
_symmetry.space_group_name_H-M   'P 1'
#
loop_
_entity.id
_entity.type
_entity.pdbx_description
1 polymer ?
#
loop_
_entity_poly.entity_id
_entity_poly.type
_entity_poly.pdbx_seq_one_letter_code
_entity_poly.pdbx_strand_id
1 'polypeptide(L)'
;MTPEAIVRSYDTSIIVRRWLGCWVDFIALLAIFLIPDALNHEMYQRLLPVWVTLGIAYFPLTEGLFGRSLGKLATRTVVVNAQGETPGIGRAFVRTLLRIVEVNPLFLGGLPAGIIAATSKTKQRLGDMAAKTFVLKQEHLRLLGPGNLDQSPVTLKELAIRKRSKWAVAAGYLGLCSVILFPAPFALVAGILGVRDLKQHPEKAGMAGAVFGIVMGCVGTAVIALAIIAPHIGQG
;
A
#
# COMPACT_ATOMS: atom_id res chain seq x y z
N MET A 1 -11.58 -14.51 -15.12
CA MET A 1 -10.57 -15.09 -14.17
C MET A 1 -11.02 -14.84 -12.75
N THR A 2 -10.60 -15.64 -11.77
CA THR A 2 -10.89 -15.36 -10.36
C THR A 2 -9.99 -14.24 -9.81
N PRO A 3 -10.43 -13.42 -8.84
CA PRO A 3 -9.59 -12.41 -8.19
C PRO A 3 -8.28 -12.99 -7.65
N GLU A 4 -8.34 -14.19 -7.06
CA GLU A 4 -7.16 -14.87 -6.51
C GLU A 4 -6.09 -15.14 -7.58
N ALA A 5 -6.50 -15.64 -8.75
CA ALA A 5 -5.58 -15.94 -9.85
C ALA A 5 -4.87 -14.67 -10.32
N ILE A 6 -5.58 -13.55 -10.40
CA ILE A 6 -5.03 -12.26 -10.80
C ILE A 6 -3.98 -11.80 -9.78
N VAL A 7 -4.27 -11.85 -8.47
CA VAL A 7 -3.34 -11.32 -7.46
C VAL A 7 -2.05 -12.14 -7.37
N ARG A 8 -2.08 -13.45 -7.65
CA ARG A 8 -0.86 -14.27 -7.66
C ARG A 8 0.17 -13.79 -8.68
N SER A 9 -0.26 -13.10 -9.74
CA SER A 9 0.64 -12.49 -10.74
C SER A 9 1.34 -11.22 -10.22
N TYR A 10 0.86 -10.60 -9.13
CA TYR A 10 1.34 -9.30 -8.68
C TYR A 10 2.69 -9.36 -7.98
N ASP A 11 3.61 -8.51 -8.42
CA ASP A 11 4.88 -8.26 -7.75
C ASP A 11 4.73 -7.28 -6.56
N THR A 12 5.84 -6.78 -6.04
CA THR A 12 5.86 -5.83 -4.91
C THR A 12 5.12 -4.52 -5.22
N SER A 13 4.80 -4.21 -6.48
CA SER A 13 4.06 -3.00 -6.87
C SER A 13 2.71 -2.87 -6.17
N ILE A 14 1.99 -3.99 -5.94
CA ILE A 14 0.71 -3.93 -5.23
C ILE A 14 0.91 -3.55 -3.77
N ILE A 15 1.97 -4.04 -3.13
CA ILE A 15 2.28 -3.71 -1.73
C ILE A 15 2.64 -2.23 -1.61
N VAL A 16 3.50 -1.72 -2.52
CA VAL A 16 3.89 -0.31 -2.57
C VAL A 16 2.69 0.60 -2.79
N ARG A 17 1.81 0.29 -3.76
CA ARG A 17 0.57 1.05 -3.99
C ARG A 17 -0.31 1.07 -2.74
N ARG A 18 -0.48 -0.07 -2.07
CA ARG A 18 -1.28 -0.13 -0.85
C ARG A 18 -0.65 0.61 0.34
N TRP A 19 0.68 0.73 0.38
CA TRP A 19 1.39 1.50 1.39
C TRP A 19 1.26 3.01 1.14
N LEU A 20 1.47 3.47 -0.12
CA LEU A 20 1.25 4.86 -0.51
C LEU A 20 -0.20 5.29 -0.27
N GLY A 21 -1.17 4.42 -0.59
CA GLY A 21 -2.58 4.70 -0.33
C GLY A 21 -2.89 4.86 1.15
N CYS A 22 -2.16 4.17 2.03
CA CYS A 22 -2.31 4.32 3.47
C CYS A 22 -1.95 5.74 3.94
N TRP A 23 -0.90 6.33 3.38
CA TRP A 23 -0.53 7.72 3.68
C TRP A 23 -1.59 8.72 3.23
N VAL A 24 -2.15 8.53 2.03
CA VAL A 24 -3.25 9.36 1.55
C VAL A 24 -4.47 9.23 2.46
N ASP A 25 -4.83 8.01 2.87
CA ASP A 25 -5.94 7.78 3.79
C ASP A 25 -5.66 8.40 5.18
N PHE A 26 -4.42 8.35 5.67
CA PHE A 26 -4.04 9.02 6.92
C PHE A 26 -4.12 10.53 6.83
N ILE A 27 -3.63 11.14 5.73
CA ILE A 27 -3.75 12.58 5.51
C ILE A 27 -5.21 12.99 5.45
N ALA A 28 -6.06 12.23 4.75
CA ALA A 28 -7.49 12.50 4.68
C ALA A 28 -8.17 12.41 6.06
N LEU A 29 -7.84 11.38 6.86
CA LEU A 29 -8.37 11.26 8.22
C LEU A 29 -7.87 12.38 9.13
N LEU A 30 -6.59 12.77 9.05
CA LEU A 30 -6.05 13.91 9.80
C LEU A 30 -6.74 15.21 9.41
N ALA A 31 -6.96 15.44 8.11
CA ALA A 31 -7.66 16.62 7.62
C ALA A 31 -9.10 16.71 8.17
N ILE A 32 -9.81 15.57 8.29
CA ILE A 32 -11.15 15.50 8.88
C ILE A 32 -11.17 16.00 10.33
N PHE A 33 -10.10 15.82 11.10
CA PHE A 33 -10.04 16.27 12.50
C PHE A 33 -9.42 17.67 12.63
N LEU A 34 -8.35 17.97 11.88
CA LEU A 34 -7.60 19.22 12.04
C LEU A 34 -8.26 20.44 11.39
N ILE A 35 -8.89 20.27 10.22
CA ILE A 35 -9.49 21.41 9.52
C ILE A 35 -10.68 21.99 10.30
N PRO A 36 -11.67 21.19 10.76
CA PRO A 36 -12.78 21.75 11.53
C PRO A 36 -12.35 22.39 12.85
N ASP A 37 -11.37 21.80 13.53
CA ASP A 37 -10.79 22.34 14.77
C ASP A 37 -10.14 23.71 14.54
N ALA A 38 -9.37 23.85 13.45
CA ALA A 38 -8.73 25.11 13.08
C ALA A 38 -9.72 26.20 12.63
N LEU A 39 -10.86 25.82 12.02
CA LEU A 39 -11.87 26.77 11.56
C LEU A 39 -12.77 27.26 12.69
N ASN A 40 -13.18 26.37 13.60
CA ASN A 40 -14.04 26.71 14.74
C ASN A 40 -13.88 25.70 15.87
N HIS A 41 -12.91 25.96 16.75
CA HIS A 41 -12.56 25.09 17.87
C HIS A 41 -13.76 24.79 18.79
N GLU A 42 -14.57 25.80 19.15
CA GLU A 42 -15.71 25.60 20.05
C GLU A 42 -16.79 24.70 19.43
N MET A 43 -17.13 24.91 18.16
CA MET A 43 -18.09 24.07 17.44
C MET A 43 -17.55 22.64 17.26
N TYR A 44 -16.26 22.51 16.95
CA TYR A 44 -15.61 21.22 16.79
C TYR A 44 -15.67 20.39 18.07
N GLN A 45 -15.35 20.97 19.23
CA GLN A 45 -15.45 20.29 20.52
C GLN A 45 -16.88 19.83 20.84
N ARG A 46 -17.89 20.65 20.52
CA ARG A 46 -19.31 20.28 20.69
C ARG A 46 -19.71 19.11 19.78
N LEU A 47 -19.18 19.05 18.56
CA LEU A 47 -19.49 18.04 17.55
C LEU A 47 -18.48 16.89 17.51
N LEU A 48 -17.53 16.84 18.45
CA LEU A 48 -16.46 15.84 18.47
C LEU A 48 -16.98 14.39 18.33
N PRO A 49 -18.07 13.97 19.01
CA PRO A 49 -18.62 12.63 18.82
C PRO A 49 -19.03 12.32 17.37
N VAL A 50 -19.54 13.31 16.64
CA VAL A 50 -19.93 13.17 15.23
C VAL A 50 -18.68 12.96 14.37
N TRP A 51 -17.64 13.78 14.56
CA TRP A 51 -16.38 13.66 13.83
C TRP A 51 -15.67 12.32 14.10
N VAL A 52 -15.65 11.87 15.36
CA VAL A 52 -15.12 10.55 15.73
C VAL A 52 -15.91 9.43 15.04
N THR A 53 -17.24 9.53 15.03
CA THR A 53 -18.09 8.55 14.35
C THR A 53 -17.80 8.51 12.84
N LEU A 54 -17.65 9.66 12.19
CA LEU A 54 -17.27 9.75 10.77
C LEU A 54 -15.89 9.14 10.51
N GLY A 55 -14.91 9.39 11.37
CA GLY A 55 -13.57 8.81 11.28
C GLY A 55 -13.58 7.28 11.38
N ILE A 56 -14.33 6.72 12.33
CA ILE A 56 -14.48 5.26 12.48
C ILE A 56 -15.23 4.66 11.30
N ALA A 57 -16.29 5.34 10.82
CA ALA A 57 -17.12 4.87 9.72
C ALA A 57 -16.44 4.99 8.35
N TYR A 58 -15.37 5.78 8.22
CA TYR A 58 -14.67 6.04 6.96
C TYR A 58 -14.32 4.77 6.19
N PHE A 59 -13.57 3.83 6.79
CA PHE A 59 -13.17 2.61 6.08
C PHE A 59 -14.34 1.62 5.87
N PRO A 60 -15.17 1.28 6.87
CA PRO A 60 -16.30 0.37 6.68
C PRO A 60 -17.28 0.84 5.60
N LEU A 61 -17.60 2.14 5.54
CA LEU A 61 -18.52 2.69 4.56
C LEU A 61 -17.87 2.76 3.17
N THR A 62 -16.70 3.40 3.05
CA THR A 62 -16.08 3.61 1.73
C THR A 62 -15.63 2.28 1.10
N GLU A 63 -14.98 1.40 1.85
CA GLU A 63 -14.59 0.09 1.33
C GLU A 63 -15.78 -0.85 1.18
N GLY A 64 -16.76 -0.80 2.09
CA GLY A 64 -17.90 -1.71 2.03
C GLY A 64 -18.82 -1.42 0.86
N LEU A 65 -19.10 -0.15 0.57
CA LEU A 65 -19.99 0.27 -0.51
C LEU A 65 -19.29 0.34 -1.87
N PHE A 66 -18.06 0.85 -1.92
CA PHE A 66 -17.38 1.13 -3.19
C PHE A 66 -16.16 0.26 -3.44
N GLY A 67 -15.73 -0.55 -2.46
CA GLY A 67 -14.45 -1.27 -2.53
C GLY A 67 -13.23 -0.35 -2.49
N ARG A 68 -13.40 0.94 -2.22
CA ARG A 68 -12.36 1.96 -2.39
C ARG A 68 -12.42 3.00 -1.27
N SER A 69 -11.26 3.37 -0.75
CA SER A 69 -11.03 4.56 0.08
C SER A 69 -10.35 5.64 -0.77
N LEU A 70 -10.19 6.86 -0.27
CA LEU A 70 -9.47 7.94 -0.98
C LEU A 70 -8.05 7.51 -1.37
N GLY A 71 -7.34 6.83 -0.48
CA GLY A 71 -6.02 6.29 -0.78
C GLY A 71 -6.02 5.21 -1.85
N LYS A 72 -7.08 4.39 -1.93
CA LYS A 72 -7.22 3.40 -3.01
C LYS A 72 -7.60 4.03 -4.34
N LEU A 73 -8.39 5.10 -4.32
CA LEU A 73 -8.66 5.90 -5.50
C LEU A 73 -7.36 6.52 -6.05
N ALA A 74 -6.57 7.16 -5.18
CA ALA A 74 -5.30 7.76 -5.54
C ALA A 74 -4.31 6.74 -6.13
N THR A 75 -4.30 5.51 -5.61
CA THR A 75 -3.36 4.46 -6.04
C THR A 75 -3.91 3.51 -7.10
N ARG A 76 -5.14 3.78 -7.58
CA ARG A 76 -5.88 2.96 -8.55
C ARG A 76 -5.95 1.50 -8.14
N THR A 77 -6.30 1.26 -6.88
CA THR A 77 -6.54 -0.07 -6.32
C THR A 77 -7.99 -0.21 -5.87
N VAL A 78 -8.46 -1.44 -5.76
CA VAL A 78 -9.86 -1.75 -5.41
C VAL A 78 -9.93 -3.06 -4.64
N VAL A 79 -10.77 -3.10 -3.62
CA VAL A 79 -11.06 -4.29 -2.83
C VAL A 79 -12.26 -5.00 -3.45
N VAL A 80 -12.11 -6.30 -3.68
CA VAL A 80 -13.19 -7.16 -4.17
C VAL A 80 -13.31 -8.41 -3.29
N ASN A 81 -14.50 -9.01 -3.26
CA ASN A 81 -14.71 -10.32 -2.66
C ASN A 81 -14.19 -11.45 -3.58
N ALA A 82 -14.36 -12.71 -3.18
CA ALA A 82 -13.92 -13.86 -3.98
C ALA A 82 -14.66 -13.99 -5.33
N GLN A 83 -15.86 -13.40 -5.44
CA GLN A 83 -16.69 -13.35 -6.64
C GLN A 83 -16.32 -12.18 -7.56
N GLY A 84 -15.47 -11.26 -7.12
CA GLY A 84 -15.06 -10.08 -7.88
C GLY A 84 -15.97 -8.85 -7.69
N GLU A 85 -16.96 -8.95 -6.81
CA GLU A 85 -17.88 -7.86 -6.49
C GLU A 85 -17.37 -7.04 -5.29
N THR A 86 -18.10 -5.98 -4.92
CA THR A 86 -17.81 -5.19 -3.72
C THR A 86 -17.84 -6.07 -2.47
N PRO A 87 -16.99 -5.79 -1.47
CA PRO A 87 -16.87 -6.63 -0.29
C PRO A 87 -18.11 -6.61 0.62
N GLY A 88 -18.85 -5.49 0.66
CA GLY A 88 -19.96 -5.25 1.57
C GLY A 88 -19.50 -4.74 2.94
N ILE A 89 -20.41 -4.08 3.66
CA ILE A 89 -20.13 -3.41 4.95
C ILE A 89 -19.54 -4.38 5.98
N GLY A 90 -20.11 -5.58 6.14
CA GLY A 90 -19.63 -6.54 7.15
C GLY A 90 -18.18 -6.97 6.95
N ARG A 91 -17.79 -7.28 5.71
CA ARG A 91 -16.40 -7.63 5.38
C ARG A 91 -15.47 -6.42 5.54
N ALA A 92 -15.92 -5.23 5.15
CA ALA A 92 -15.17 -3.98 5.35
C ALA A 92 -14.97 -3.64 6.83
N PHE A 93 -15.96 -3.96 7.68
CA PHE A 93 -15.87 -3.80 9.12
C PHE A 93 -14.83 -4.72 9.75
N VAL A 94 -14.83 -6.02 9.41
CA VAL A 94 -13.79 -6.98 9.86
C VAL A 94 -12.39 -6.49 9.47
N ARG A 95 -12.23 -6.01 8.24
CA ARG A 95 -10.97 -5.41 7.76
C ARG A 95 -10.59 -4.17 8.54
N THR A 96 -11.55 -3.39 9.03
CA THR A 96 -11.30 -2.16 9.80
C THR A 96 -10.87 -2.48 11.22
N LEU A 97 -11.50 -3.46 11.87
CA LEU A 97 -11.08 -3.91 13.20
C LEU A 97 -9.64 -4.43 13.20
N LEU A 98 -9.28 -5.24 12.20
CA LEU A 98 -7.92 -5.78 12.10
C LEU A 98 -6.86 -4.72 11.72
N ARG A 99 -7.25 -3.56 11.16
CA ARG A 99 -6.33 -2.42 10.96
C ARG A 99 -5.77 -1.86 12.25
N ILE A 100 -6.52 -1.90 13.33
CA ILE A 100 -6.05 -1.41 14.64
C ILE A 100 -4.79 -2.17 15.06
N VAL A 101 -4.72 -3.46 14.71
CA VAL A 101 -3.58 -4.33 15.02
C VAL A 101 -2.50 -4.26 13.92
N GLU A 102 -2.88 -4.32 12.65
CA GLU A 102 -1.92 -4.48 11.54
C GLU A 102 -1.44 -3.17 10.89
N VAL A 103 -2.19 -2.07 11.06
CA VAL A 103 -1.94 -0.72 10.50
C VAL A 103 -2.01 0.32 11.62
N ASN A 104 -1.21 0.13 12.68
CA ASN A 104 -1.09 1.10 13.75
C ASN A 104 0.03 2.13 13.44
N PRO A 105 -0.18 3.43 13.65
CA PRO A 105 0.89 4.44 13.66
C PRO A 105 2.08 4.06 14.55
N LEU A 106 1.85 3.41 15.70
CA LEU A 106 2.91 2.88 16.57
C LEU A 106 3.77 1.81 15.89
N PHE A 107 3.20 1.01 14.98
CA PHE A 107 3.93 0.02 14.18
C PHE A 107 4.39 0.60 12.83
N LEU A 108 4.79 1.87 12.84
CA LEU A 108 5.53 2.52 11.75
C LEU A 108 4.80 2.47 10.40
N GLY A 109 3.49 2.76 10.42
CA GLY A 109 2.71 2.96 9.18
C GLY A 109 2.37 1.68 8.40
N GLY A 110 2.22 0.55 9.09
CA GLY A 110 1.75 -0.70 8.47
C GLY A 110 2.86 -1.67 8.05
N LEU A 111 4.02 -1.61 8.69
CA LEU A 111 5.11 -2.57 8.51
C LEU A 111 4.67 -4.04 8.70
N PRO A 112 3.95 -4.39 9.80
CA PRO A 112 3.44 -5.75 9.97
C PRO A 112 2.54 -6.20 8.81
N ALA A 113 1.62 -5.33 8.38
CA ALA A 113 0.76 -5.59 7.22
C ALA A 113 1.56 -5.78 5.92
N GLY A 114 2.64 -5.03 5.73
CA GLY A 114 3.56 -5.16 4.60
C GLY A 114 4.28 -6.51 4.59
N ILE A 115 4.79 -6.95 5.74
CA ILE A 115 5.49 -8.25 5.91
C ILE A 115 4.52 -9.42 5.68
N ILE A 116 3.30 -9.34 6.20
CA ILE A 116 2.30 -10.41 6.01
C ILE A 116 1.89 -10.52 4.54
N ALA A 117 1.65 -9.37 3.89
CA ALA A 117 1.37 -9.36 2.45
C ALA A 117 2.57 -9.84 1.61
N ALA A 118 3.80 -9.61 2.07
CA ALA A 118 5.02 -10.04 1.41
C ALA A 118 5.13 -11.56 1.31
N THR A 119 4.94 -12.22 2.44
CA THR A 119 5.05 -13.68 2.61
C THR A 119 3.82 -14.41 2.08
N SER A 120 2.68 -13.72 2.00
CA SER A 120 1.47 -14.25 1.38
C SER A 120 1.62 -14.47 -0.14
N LYS A 121 1.18 -15.64 -0.61
CA LYS A 121 1.08 -15.97 -2.04
C LYS A 121 0.03 -15.10 -2.76
N THR A 122 -1.00 -14.67 -2.03
CA THR A 122 -2.12 -13.86 -2.52
C THR A 122 -2.00 -12.39 -2.15
N LYS A 123 -0.84 -11.95 -1.61
CA LYS A 123 -0.59 -10.54 -1.25
C LYS A 123 -1.65 -9.93 -0.32
N GLN A 124 -2.27 -10.79 0.48
CA GLN A 124 -3.29 -10.46 1.45
C GLN A 124 -2.66 -10.15 2.81
N ARG A 125 -3.21 -9.14 3.48
CA ARG A 125 -2.95 -8.83 4.90
C ARG A 125 -3.87 -9.66 5.81
N LEU A 126 -3.72 -9.57 7.13
CA LEU A 126 -4.58 -10.30 8.07
C LEU A 126 -6.04 -9.94 7.87
N GLY A 127 -6.34 -8.64 7.75
CA GLY A 127 -7.70 -8.16 7.48
C GLY A 127 -8.29 -8.71 6.18
N ASP A 128 -7.47 -8.79 5.13
CA ASP A 128 -7.89 -9.29 3.83
C ASP A 128 -8.21 -10.80 3.89
N MET A 129 -7.37 -11.57 4.59
CA MET A 129 -7.51 -13.03 4.76
C MET A 129 -8.75 -13.37 5.60
N ALA A 130 -8.93 -12.68 6.74
CA ALA A 130 -10.09 -12.88 7.61
C ALA A 130 -11.41 -12.57 6.89
N ALA A 131 -11.43 -11.51 6.08
CA ALA A 131 -12.60 -11.11 5.31
C ALA A 131 -12.76 -11.85 3.96
N LYS A 132 -11.82 -12.72 3.57
CA LYS A 132 -11.77 -13.40 2.26
C LYS A 132 -11.92 -12.41 1.09
N THR A 133 -11.14 -11.33 1.15
CA THR A 133 -11.16 -10.23 0.15
C THR A 133 -9.81 -10.06 -0.52
N PHE A 134 -9.80 -9.59 -1.75
CA PHE A 134 -8.60 -9.39 -2.57
C PHE A 134 -8.47 -7.93 -2.96
N VAL A 135 -7.24 -7.46 -3.11
CA VAL A 135 -6.97 -6.10 -3.60
C VAL A 135 -6.38 -6.18 -4.99
N LEU A 136 -7.11 -5.64 -5.96
CA LEU A 136 -6.74 -5.62 -7.37
C LEU A 136 -6.26 -4.23 -7.79
N LYS A 137 -5.44 -4.18 -8.85
CA LYS A 137 -5.25 -2.96 -9.62
C LYS A 137 -6.54 -2.68 -10.39
N GLN A 138 -6.96 -1.42 -10.47
CA GLN A 138 -8.21 -1.03 -11.13
C GLN A 138 -8.25 -1.49 -12.59
N GLU A 139 -7.11 -1.42 -13.30
CA GLU A 139 -6.97 -1.86 -14.69
C GLU A 139 -7.17 -3.37 -14.88
N HIS A 140 -7.18 -4.16 -13.81
CA HIS A 140 -7.39 -5.62 -13.85
C HIS A 140 -8.82 -6.02 -13.49
N LEU A 141 -9.69 -5.08 -13.12
CA LEU A 141 -11.11 -5.38 -12.90
C LEU A 141 -11.80 -5.90 -14.16
N ARG A 142 -11.36 -5.44 -15.35
CA ARG A 142 -11.84 -5.91 -16.66
C ARG A 142 -11.62 -7.41 -16.93
N LEU A 143 -10.86 -8.08 -16.06
CA LEU A 143 -10.55 -9.50 -16.15
C LEU A 143 -11.49 -10.37 -15.30
N LEU A 144 -12.43 -9.74 -14.58
CA LEU A 144 -13.45 -10.39 -13.78
C LEU A 144 -14.74 -10.54 -14.60
N GLY A 145 -15.45 -11.66 -14.43
CA GLY A 145 -16.77 -11.91 -15.04
C GLY A 145 -16.81 -13.00 -16.12
N PRO A 146 -17.99 -13.59 -16.38
CA PRO A 146 -18.24 -14.52 -17.48
C PRO A 146 -18.47 -13.72 -18.78
N GLY A 147 -17.47 -13.65 -19.65
CA GLY A 147 -17.54 -12.88 -20.92
C GLY A 147 -16.37 -11.93 -21.18
N ASN A 148 -15.23 -12.12 -20.50
CA ASN A 148 -14.04 -11.26 -20.62
C ASN A 148 -13.63 -10.95 -22.08
N LEU A 149 -13.88 -9.72 -22.51
CA LEU A 149 -13.54 -9.18 -23.83
C LEU A 149 -12.02 -8.96 -24.05
N ASP A 150 -11.20 -9.07 -23.00
CA ASP A 150 -9.74 -8.87 -23.08
C ASP A 150 -8.96 -9.97 -22.33
N GLN A 151 -9.25 -11.24 -22.64
CA GLN A 151 -8.28 -12.33 -22.44
C GLN A 151 -7.31 -12.42 -23.61
N SER A 152 -6.93 -11.27 -24.18
CA SER A 152 -5.97 -11.25 -25.26
C SER A 152 -4.67 -11.94 -24.81
N PRO A 153 -3.95 -12.60 -25.73
CA PRO A 153 -2.68 -13.24 -25.41
C PRO A 153 -1.67 -12.26 -24.79
N VAL A 154 -1.80 -10.96 -25.07
CA VAL A 154 -1.03 -9.88 -24.45
C VAL A 154 -1.30 -9.78 -22.95
N THR A 155 -2.57 -9.69 -22.54
CA THR A 155 -2.96 -9.55 -21.13
C THR A 155 -2.63 -10.80 -20.31
N LEU A 156 -2.80 -12.00 -20.90
CA LEU A 156 -2.39 -13.25 -20.26
C LEU A 156 -0.87 -13.35 -20.10
N LYS A 157 -0.10 -12.84 -21.07
CA LYS A 157 1.37 -12.74 -20.98
C LYS A 157 1.81 -11.74 -19.91
N GLU A 158 1.05 -10.65 -19.72
CA GLU A 158 1.33 -9.67 -18.65
C GLU A 158 1.05 -10.25 -17.25
N LEU A 159 -0.01 -11.05 -17.12
CA LEU A 159 -0.37 -11.78 -15.90
C LEU A 159 0.42 -13.07 -15.70
N ALA A 160 1.26 -13.46 -16.67
CA ALA A 160 2.12 -14.62 -16.54
C ALA A 160 3.00 -14.45 -15.30
N ILE A 161 3.09 -15.51 -14.51
CA ILE A 161 3.87 -15.50 -13.28
C ILE A 161 5.35 -15.40 -13.66
N ARG A 162 5.87 -14.17 -13.62
CA ARG A 162 7.29 -13.90 -13.86
C ARG A 162 8.11 -14.21 -12.62
N LYS A 163 9.33 -14.73 -12.84
CA LYS A 163 10.34 -14.84 -11.78
C LYS A 163 10.63 -13.44 -11.23
N ARG A 164 10.90 -13.32 -9.94
CA ARG A 164 11.14 -12.02 -9.30
C ARG A 164 12.64 -11.81 -9.10
N SER A 165 13.10 -10.58 -9.36
CA SER A 165 14.45 -10.19 -8.97
C SER A 165 14.55 -10.15 -7.43
N LYS A 166 15.51 -10.89 -6.87
CA LYS A 166 15.75 -10.90 -5.41
C LYS A 166 16.12 -9.51 -4.91
N TRP A 167 16.93 -8.79 -5.68
CA TRP A 167 17.35 -7.41 -5.39
C TRP A 167 16.18 -6.44 -5.42
N ALA A 168 15.31 -6.52 -6.44
CA ALA A 168 14.14 -5.65 -6.54
C ALA A 168 13.12 -5.89 -5.42
N VAL A 169 12.98 -7.15 -4.98
CA VAL A 169 12.16 -7.52 -3.83
C VAL A 169 12.77 -6.96 -2.54
N ALA A 170 14.07 -7.14 -2.32
CA ALA A 170 14.78 -6.61 -1.16
C ALA A 170 14.69 -5.07 -1.11
N ALA A 171 14.93 -4.39 -2.23
CA ALA A 171 14.80 -2.94 -2.37
C ALA A 171 13.42 -2.44 -1.99
N GLY A 172 12.36 -3.13 -2.44
CA GLY A 172 11.00 -2.77 -2.09
C GLY A 172 10.74 -2.82 -0.58
N TYR A 173 11.21 -3.87 0.10
CA TYR A 173 11.02 -4.01 1.55
C TYR A 173 11.93 -3.09 2.36
N LEU A 174 13.21 -2.96 1.99
CA LEU A 174 14.12 -1.99 2.62
C LEU A 174 13.60 -0.57 2.43
N GLY A 175 13.00 -0.26 1.28
CA GLY A 175 12.33 1.01 1.01
C GLY A 175 11.12 1.23 1.93
N LEU A 176 10.32 0.20 2.22
CA LEU A 176 9.20 0.31 3.17
C LEU A 176 9.71 0.57 4.59
N CYS A 177 10.82 -0.06 4.98
CA CYS A 177 11.44 0.13 6.29
C CYS A 177 12.29 1.41 6.40
N SER A 178 12.57 2.10 5.28
CA SER A 178 13.45 3.29 5.25
C SER A 178 12.95 4.47 6.07
N VAL A 179 11.67 4.46 6.47
CA VAL A 179 11.09 5.43 7.43
C VAL A 179 11.80 5.37 8.79
N ILE A 180 12.42 4.24 9.13
CA ILE A 180 13.27 4.05 10.33
C ILE A 180 14.67 4.64 10.13
N LEU A 181 14.93 5.25 8.97
CA LEU A 181 16.20 5.80 8.51
C LEU A 181 17.30 4.76 8.30
N PHE A 182 17.62 3.94 9.31
CA PHE A 182 18.70 2.96 9.27
C PHE A 182 18.69 2.04 8.01
N PRO A 183 17.54 1.53 7.53
CA PRO A 183 17.50 0.70 6.32
C PRO A 183 17.70 1.47 5.01
N ALA A 184 17.66 2.80 5.02
CA ALA A 184 17.59 3.63 3.82
C ALA A 184 18.83 3.51 2.89
N PRO A 185 20.08 3.52 3.39
CA PRO A 185 21.25 3.33 2.52
C PRO A 185 21.25 1.95 1.84
N PHE A 186 20.82 0.91 2.56
CA PHE A 186 20.69 -0.44 2.02
C PHE A 186 19.55 -0.53 0.99
N ALA A 187 18.43 0.18 1.21
CA ALA A 187 17.33 0.27 0.26
C ALA A 187 17.79 0.88 -1.07
N LEU A 188 18.60 1.95 -1.00
CA LEU A 188 19.18 2.60 -2.16
C LEU A 188 20.08 1.65 -2.95
N VAL A 189 21.04 1.00 -2.28
CA VAL A 189 21.98 0.06 -2.92
C VAL A 189 21.23 -1.12 -3.54
N ALA A 190 20.34 -1.77 -2.77
CA ALA A 190 19.54 -2.89 -3.26
C ALA A 190 18.65 -2.47 -4.45
N GLY A 191 18.12 -1.24 -4.44
CA GLY A 191 17.32 -0.69 -5.51
C GLY A 191 18.13 -0.50 -6.80
N ILE A 192 19.33 0.07 -6.72
CA ILE A 192 20.24 0.22 -7.87
C ILE A 192 20.60 -1.16 -8.45
N LEU A 193 20.96 -2.12 -7.60
CA LEU A 193 21.25 -3.50 -8.01
C LEU A 193 20.02 -4.18 -8.63
N GLY A 194 18.83 -3.91 -8.08
CA GLY A 194 17.56 -4.40 -8.61
C GLY A 194 17.24 -3.88 -10.00
N VAL A 195 17.43 -2.58 -10.25
CA VAL A 195 17.25 -2.01 -11.59
C VAL A 195 18.25 -2.61 -12.57
N ARG A 196 19.52 -2.80 -12.16
CA ARG A 196 20.55 -3.45 -13.00
C ARG A 196 20.18 -4.89 -13.35
N ASP A 197 19.79 -5.70 -12.36
CA ASP A 197 19.38 -7.10 -12.57
C ASP A 197 18.17 -7.19 -13.51
N LEU A 198 17.18 -6.30 -13.35
CA LEU A 198 15.98 -6.26 -14.21
C LEU A 198 16.28 -5.79 -15.65
N LYS A 199 17.25 -4.89 -15.83
CA LYS A 199 17.72 -4.49 -17.17
C LYS A 199 18.46 -5.62 -17.87
N GLN A 200 19.21 -6.43 -17.12
CA GLN A 200 19.93 -7.60 -17.64
C GLN A 200 19.01 -8.81 -17.89
N HIS A 201 17.88 -8.89 -17.18
CA HIS A 201 16.94 -10.01 -17.22
C HIS A 201 15.50 -9.51 -17.41
N PRO A 202 15.10 -9.14 -18.65
CA PRO A 202 13.77 -8.57 -18.94
C PRO A 202 12.59 -9.50 -18.62
N GLU A 203 12.84 -10.80 -18.45
CA GLU A 203 11.85 -11.79 -18.03
C GLU A 203 11.49 -11.71 -16.55
N LYS A 204 12.32 -11.05 -15.73
CA LYS A 204 12.08 -10.86 -14.30
C LYS A 204 11.15 -9.69 -14.01
N ALA A 205 10.37 -9.79 -12.94
CA ALA A 205 9.49 -8.72 -12.44
C ALA A 205 10.02 -8.09 -11.15
N GLY A 206 9.48 -6.91 -10.81
CA GLY A 206 9.81 -6.19 -9.57
C GLY A 206 10.28 -4.75 -9.74
N MET A 207 10.24 -4.16 -10.95
CA MET A 207 10.76 -2.81 -11.22
C MET A 207 10.24 -1.75 -10.25
N ALA A 208 8.94 -1.77 -9.95
CA ALA A 208 8.35 -0.84 -9.00
C ALA A 208 8.99 -0.93 -7.60
N GLY A 209 9.36 -2.14 -7.14
CA GLY A 209 10.04 -2.33 -5.87
C GLY A 209 11.47 -1.78 -5.88
N ALA A 210 12.20 -1.98 -6.98
CA ALA A 210 13.56 -1.44 -7.14
C ALA A 210 13.57 0.10 -7.16
N VAL A 211 12.70 0.71 -7.98
CA VAL A 211 12.55 2.17 -8.06
C VAL A 211 12.10 2.75 -6.72
N PHE A 212 11.12 2.12 -6.07
CA PHE A 212 10.67 2.55 -4.74
C PHE A 212 11.80 2.52 -3.71
N GLY A 213 12.60 1.44 -3.70
CA GLY A 213 13.78 1.33 -2.83
C GLY A 213 14.82 2.42 -3.08
N ILE A 214 15.06 2.80 -4.33
CA ILE A 214 15.94 3.92 -4.69
C ILE A 214 15.39 5.23 -4.13
N VAL A 215 14.13 5.55 -4.43
CA VAL A 215 13.51 6.83 -4.03
C VAL A 215 13.50 6.97 -2.51
N MET A 216 12.97 5.97 -1.81
CA MET A 216 12.88 5.98 -0.36
C MET A 216 14.25 5.89 0.31
N GLY A 217 15.18 5.13 -0.28
CA GLY A 217 16.56 5.05 0.16
C GLY A 217 17.28 6.40 0.08
N CYS A 218 17.17 7.11 -1.05
CA CYS A 218 17.72 8.47 -1.19
C CYS A 218 17.15 9.42 -0.15
N VAL A 219 15.82 9.44 0.03
CA VAL A 219 15.16 10.32 1.00
C VAL A 219 15.65 10.02 2.42
N GLY A 220 15.62 8.75 2.85
CA GLY A 220 16.06 8.39 4.20
C GLY A 220 17.55 8.62 4.43
N THR A 221 18.41 8.33 3.45
CA THR A 221 19.86 8.61 3.53
C THR A 221 20.15 10.10 3.61
N ALA A 222 19.43 10.94 2.86
CA ALA A 222 19.57 12.40 2.95
C ALA A 222 19.18 12.91 4.35
N VAL A 223 18.10 12.39 4.94
CA VAL A 223 17.70 12.74 6.31
C VAL A 223 18.76 12.32 7.33
N ILE A 224 19.36 11.13 7.19
CA ILE A 224 20.48 10.71 8.05
C ILE A 224 21.66 11.68 7.92
N ALA A 225 22.06 12.02 6.69
CA ALA A 225 23.18 12.92 6.46
C ALA A 225 22.92 14.29 7.09
N LEU A 226 21.71 14.85 6.91
CA LEU A 226 21.31 16.11 7.53
C LEU A 226 21.32 16.03 9.06
N ALA A 227 20.82 14.93 9.65
CA ALA A 227 20.81 14.74 11.10
C ALA A 227 22.23 14.67 11.71
N ILE A 228 23.20 14.11 10.96
CA ILE A 228 24.60 14.07 11.37
C ILE A 228 25.26 15.43 11.21
N ILE A 229 24.99 16.15 10.11
CA ILE A 229 25.68 17.40 9.76
C ILE A 229 25.11 18.60 10.53
N ALA A 230 23.80 18.69 10.72
CA ALA A 230 23.13 19.87 11.30
C ALA A 230 23.68 20.30 12.69
N PRO A 231 24.01 19.38 13.62
CA PRO A 231 24.62 19.75 14.89
C PRO A 231 26.01 20.42 14.77
N HIS A 232 26.73 20.19 13.66
CA HIS A 232 28.07 20.73 13.42
C HIS A 232 28.08 22.07 12.68
N ILE A 233 26.98 22.46 12.03
CA ILE A 233 26.87 23.74 11.30
C ILE A 233 26.69 24.93 12.26
N GLY A 234 26.09 24.71 13.44
CA GLY A 234 25.83 25.78 14.43
C GLY A 234 26.94 26.04 15.45
N GLN A 235 28.11 25.43 15.31
CA GLN A 235 29.23 25.53 16.25
C GLN A 235 30.47 26.26 15.68
N GLY A 236 30.34 26.93 14.52
CA GLY A 236 31.40 27.66 13.85
C GLY A 236 31.16 29.15 13.74
#